data_AF-A0A5M5BVY8-F1
#
_entry.id   AF-A0A5M5BVY8-F1
#
_cell.length_a   1.000
_cell.length_b   1.000
_cell.length_c   1.000
_cell.angle_alpha   90.00
_cell.angle_beta   90.00
_cell.angle_gamma   90.00
#
_symmetry.space_group_name_H-M   'P 1'
#
loop_
_entity.id
_entity.type
_entity.pdbx_description
1 polymer ?
#
loop_
_entity_poly.entity_id
_entity_poly.type
_entity_poly.pdbx_seq_one_letter_code
_entity_poly.pdbx_strand_id
1 'polypeptide(L)'
;LFANMAVFGSVIYIFTMQNLRARIGILLILMALLLSGQVENSWTQAVYTYTPLPWVFHFEYLQYLFIVIPGSIAGEYLMGWLKQHNDSCVESTDKWKAIIMILLTLAIIIVNLAGLYTHCTVLNLIINIPLLISGVFLLRKGTGFIKLWRELFIAGAFLVILGLCFEPFQEGIKKDPATFGYLFLTSGLAFMALLLLNVICDYFRCVKSTRFLVMPGQNPMMAYVVGDLLIIPVINLLGIASLLAYFNENAWMGFLRGVVLTALSVLVTMFFTRIKCFWRT
;
A
#
# COMPACT_ATOMS: atom_id res chain seq x y z
N LEU A 1 -18.88 6.13 -1.31
CA LEU A 1 -18.09 7.22 -1.94
C LEU A 1 -16.75 6.76 -2.55
N PHE A 2 -15.98 5.87 -1.92
CA PHE A 2 -14.73 5.33 -2.50
C PHE A 2 -14.87 4.67 -3.89
N ALA A 3 -16.06 4.15 -4.24
CA ALA A 3 -16.35 3.60 -5.57
C ALA A 3 -16.05 4.58 -6.71
N ASN A 4 -16.24 5.88 -6.50
CA ASN A 4 -15.94 6.89 -7.51
C ASN A 4 -14.46 6.90 -7.87
N MET A 5 -13.56 6.68 -6.90
CA MET A 5 -12.12 6.67 -7.15
C MET A 5 -11.72 5.52 -8.07
N ALA A 6 -12.36 4.36 -7.92
CA ALA A 6 -12.15 3.22 -8.81
C ALA A 6 -12.63 3.54 -10.23
N VAL A 7 -13.77 4.22 -10.38
CA VAL A 7 -14.29 4.66 -11.69
C VAL A 7 -13.35 5.68 -12.32
N PHE A 8 -13.02 6.77 -11.63
CA PHE A 8 -12.10 7.81 -12.16
C PHE A 8 -10.71 7.25 -12.43
N GLY A 9 -10.18 6.40 -11.54
CA GLY A 9 -8.91 5.72 -11.74
C GLY A 9 -8.92 4.83 -12.98
N SER A 10 -10.00 4.08 -13.20
CA SER A 10 -10.17 3.24 -14.40
C SER A 10 -10.27 4.08 -15.67
N VAL A 11 -11.03 5.17 -15.65
CA VAL A 11 -11.15 6.10 -16.77
C VAL A 11 -9.79 6.70 -17.13
N ILE A 12 -9.07 7.25 -16.14
CA ILE A 12 -7.73 7.79 -16.33
C ILE A 12 -6.80 6.72 -16.89
N TYR A 13 -6.86 5.51 -16.35
CA TYR A 13 -6.04 4.39 -16.80
C TYR A 13 -6.31 4.04 -18.26
N ILE A 14 -7.58 3.89 -18.67
CA ILE A 14 -7.97 3.57 -20.05
C ILE A 14 -7.43 4.62 -21.03
N PHE A 15 -7.59 5.91 -20.71
CA PHE A 15 -7.10 6.99 -21.57
C PHE A 15 -5.57 7.13 -21.57
N THR A 16 -4.88 6.68 -20.52
CA THR A 16 -3.42 6.77 -20.38
C THR A 16 -2.69 5.44 -20.46
N MET A 17 -3.36 4.38 -20.94
CA MET A 17 -2.84 3.01 -20.87
C MET A 17 -1.49 2.84 -21.59
N GLN A 18 -1.28 3.59 -22.67
CA GLN A 18 -0.04 3.53 -23.46
C GLN A 18 1.01 4.56 -23.03
N ASN A 19 0.65 5.55 -22.21
CA ASN A 19 1.48 6.71 -21.92
C ASN A 19 1.61 6.97 -20.41
N LEU A 20 2.64 6.38 -19.80
CA LEU A 20 2.98 6.60 -18.39
C LEU A 20 3.16 8.10 -18.06
N ARG A 21 3.79 8.86 -18.96
CA ARG A 21 4.02 10.31 -18.79
C ARG A 21 2.71 11.09 -18.71
N ALA A 22 1.70 10.70 -19.48
CA ALA A 22 0.39 11.34 -19.45
C ALA A 22 -0.31 11.09 -18.10
N ARG A 23 -0.18 9.87 -17.54
CA ARG A 23 -0.73 9.52 -16.23
C ARG A 23 -0.11 10.34 -15.09
N ILE A 24 1.21 10.52 -15.12
CA ILE A 24 1.93 11.38 -14.18
C ILE A 24 1.53 12.85 -14.37
N GLY A 25 1.37 13.29 -15.62
CA GLY A 25 0.91 14.65 -15.93
C GLY A 25 -0.47 14.97 -15.37
N ILE A 26 -1.44 14.06 -15.53
CA ILE A 26 -2.79 14.20 -14.94
C ILE A 26 -2.71 14.28 -13.42
N LEU A 27 -1.88 13.42 -12.81
CA LEU A 27 -1.67 13.41 -11.37
C LEU A 27 -1.06 14.73 -10.86
N LEU A 28 -0.13 15.34 -11.62
CA LEU A 28 0.47 16.63 -11.30
C LEU A 28 -0.54 17.77 -11.43
N ILE A 29 -1.38 17.77 -12.47
CA ILE A 29 -2.47 18.75 -12.63
C ILE A 29 -3.48 18.62 -11.49
N LEU A 30 -3.86 17.40 -11.12
CA LEU A 30 -4.75 17.14 -10.00
C LEU A 30 -4.16 17.64 -8.69
N MET A 31 -2.86 17.41 -8.47
CA MET A 31 -2.14 17.91 -7.29
C MET A 31 -2.18 19.44 -7.23
N ALA A 32 -1.94 20.11 -8.36
CA ALA A 32 -2.02 21.55 -8.45
C ALA A 32 -3.42 22.07 -8.13
N LEU A 33 -4.47 21.44 -8.67
CA LEU A 33 -5.87 21.81 -8.39
C LEU A 33 -6.22 21.65 -6.90
N LEU A 34 -5.80 20.55 -6.27
CA LEU A 34 -6.08 20.29 -4.87
C LEU A 34 -5.30 21.23 -3.93
N LEU A 35 -4.03 21.51 -4.24
CA LEU A 35 -3.21 22.47 -3.49
C LEU A 35 -3.74 23.90 -3.64
N SER A 36 -4.07 24.33 -4.86
CA SER A 36 -4.66 25.66 -5.10
C SER A 36 -6.09 25.77 -4.58
N GLY A 37 -6.82 24.66 -4.43
CA GLY A 37 -8.15 24.63 -3.83
C GLY A 37 -8.18 25.01 -2.34
N GLN A 38 -7.04 24.94 -1.66
CA GLN A 38 -6.90 25.38 -0.25
C GLN A 38 -6.79 26.91 -0.11
N VAL A 39 -6.58 27.64 -1.20
CA VAL A 39 -6.49 29.11 -1.18
C VAL A 39 -7.88 29.72 -1.27
N GLU A 40 -8.26 30.49 -0.25
CA GLU A 40 -9.54 31.19 -0.19
C GLU A 40 -9.72 32.19 -1.35
N ASN A 41 -10.95 32.30 -1.88
CA ASN A 41 -11.36 33.18 -2.97
C ASN A 41 -10.71 32.89 -4.34
N SER A 42 -10.32 31.64 -4.59
CA SER A 42 -9.78 31.19 -5.88
C SER A 42 -10.84 30.46 -6.73
N TRP A 43 -10.72 30.50 -8.06
CA TRP A 43 -11.55 29.68 -8.94
C TRP A 43 -11.33 28.17 -8.69
N THR A 44 -10.14 27.79 -8.22
CA THR A 44 -9.79 26.43 -7.81
C THR A 44 -10.55 26.01 -6.55
N GLN A 45 -10.82 26.92 -5.62
CA GLN A 45 -11.67 26.63 -4.47
C GLN A 45 -13.12 26.32 -4.90
N ALA A 46 -13.65 27.02 -5.90
CA ALA A 46 -14.98 26.73 -6.44
C ALA A 46 -15.06 25.32 -7.07
N VAL A 47 -13.97 24.85 -7.70
CA VAL A 47 -13.86 23.47 -8.21
C VAL A 47 -13.71 22.47 -7.06
N TYR A 48 -12.94 22.82 -6.03
CA TYR A 48 -12.71 21.96 -4.86
C TYR A 48 -13.98 21.73 -4.03
N THR A 49 -14.81 22.75 -3.88
CA THR A 49 -16.11 22.65 -3.16
C THR A 49 -17.24 22.16 -4.06
N TYR A 50 -16.99 22.01 -5.36
CA TYR A 50 -18.00 21.54 -6.32
C TYR A 50 -18.44 20.11 -5.99
N THR A 51 -19.66 20.00 -5.48
CA THR A 51 -20.31 18.77 -5.04
C THR A 51 -21.67 18.69 -5.75
N PRO A 52 -21.74 18.20 -7.00
CA PRO A 52 -22.99 18.21 -7.78
C PRO A 52 -24.10 17.42 -7.07
N LEU A 53 -23.73 16.37 -6.34
CA LEU A 53 -24.59 15.61 -5.45
C LEU A 53 -23.76 15.18 -4.24
N PRO A 54 -23.95 15.78 -3.04
CA PRO A 54 -23.12 15.50 -1.87
C PRO A 54 -23.08 14.01 -1.48
N TRP A 55 -24.19 13.27 -1.66
CA TRP A 55 -24.23 11.84 -1.37
C TRP A 55 -23.48 10.98 -2.40
N VAL A 56 -23.22 11.50 -3.61
CA VAL A 56 -22.49 10.79 -4.67
C VAL A 56 -21.04 11.17 -4.67
N PHE A 57 -20.69 12.46 -4.71
CA PHE A 57 -19.37 12.93 -5.10
C PHE A 57 -18.91 14.12 -4.27
N HIS A 58 -17.69 14.01 -3.73
CA HIS A 58 -16.91 15.16 -3.29
C HIS A 58 -15.56 15.16 -3.99
N PHE A 59 -15.12 16.35 -4.41
CA PHE A 59 -13.88 16.51 -5.17
C PHE A 59 -12.63 16.17 -4.33
N GLU A 60 -12.67 16.40 -3.02
CA GLU A 60 -11.59 16.03 -2.08
C GLU A 60 -11.19 14.55 -2.19
N TYR A 61 -12.15 13.66 -2.44
CA TYR A 61 -11.88 12.22 -2.58
C TYR A 61 -11.03 11.87 -3.81
N LEU A 62 -10.81 12.79 -4.76
CA LEU A 62 -9.86 12.53 -5.85
C LEU A 62 -8.42 12.43 -5.36
N GLN A 63 -8.09 12.92 -4.17
CA GLN A 63 -6.74 12.76 -3.60
C GLN A 63 -6.31 11.29 -3.47
N TYR A 64 -7.24 10.36 -3.30
CA TYR A 64 -6.88 8.94 -3.25
C TYR A 64 -6.40 8.36 -4.60
N LEU A 65 -6.56 9.10 -5.70
CA LEU A 65 -5.89 8.77 -6.97
C LEU A 65 -4.36 8.77 -6.84
N PHE A 66 -3.79 9.51 -5.87
CA PHE A 66 -2.37 9.43 -5.53
C PHE A 66 -1.93 8.07 -4.97
N ILE A 67 -2.88 7.21 -4.58
CA ILE A 67 -2.60 5.80 -4.23
C ILE A 67 -2.91 4.88 -5.42
N VAL A 68 -4.06 5.08 -6.06
CA VAL A 68 -4.54 4.21 -7.16
C VAL A 68 -3.60 4.25 -8.37
N ILE A 69 -3.13 5.43 -8.76
CA ILE A 69 -2.27 5.61 -9.93
C ILE A 69 -0.91 4.93 -9.72
N PRO A 70 -0.15 5.18 -8.63
CA PRO A 70 1.06 4.41 -8.36
C PRO A 70 0.82 2.91 -8.29
N GLY A 71 -0.29 2.46 -7.70
CA GLY A 71 -0.69 1.05 -7.70
C GLY A 71 -0.83 0.46 -9.11
N SER A 72 -1.45 1.21 -10.04
CA SER A 72 -1.56 0.78 -11.44
C SER A 72 -0.19 0.65 -12.13
N ILE A 73 0.76 1.53 -11.80
CA ILE A 73 2.13 1.50 -12.32
C ILE A 73 2.89 0.27 -11.80
N ALA A 74 2.77 -0.03 -10.50
CA ALA A 74 3.32 -1.27 -9.92
C ALA A 74 2.77 -2.52 -10.62
N GLY A 75 1.47 -2.52 -10.92
CA GLY A 75 0.80 -3.60 -11.66
C GLY A 75 1.35 -3.78 -13.08
N GLU A 76 1.63 -2.68 -13.79
CA GLU A 76 2.26 -2.74 -15.12
C GLU A 76 3.68 -3.32 -15.08
N TYR A 77 4.50 -2.94 -14.09
CA TYR A 77 5.82 -3.53 -13.90
C TYR A 77 5.74 -5.03 -13.63
N LEU A 78 4.82 -5.46 -12.76
CA LEU A 78 4.61 -6.87 -12.46
C LEU A 78 4.10 -7.64 -13.69
N MET A 79 3.15 -7.08 -14.43
CA MET A 79 2.61 -7.68 -15.67
C MET A 79 3.70 -7.82 -16.73
N GLY A 80 4.54 -6.79 -16.91
CA GLY A 80 5.68 -6.84 -17.83
C GLY A 80 6.68 -7.93 -17.47
N TRP A 81 6.97 -8.09 -16.17
CA TRP A 81 7.83 -9.16 -15.68
C TRP A 81 7.19 -10.55 -15.87
N LEU A 82 5.91 -10.73 -15.55
CA LEU A 82 5.20 -12.02 -15.71
C LEU A 82 5.21 -12.49 -17.18
N LYS A 83 5.01 -11.57 -18.13
CA LYS A 83 5.08 -11.90 -19.57
C LYS A 83 6.50 -12.36 -19.96
N GLN A 84 7.53 -11.63 -19.54
CA GLN A 84 8.91 -11.95 -19.87
C GLN A 84 9.43 -13.22 -19.18
N HIS A 85 8.94 -13.52 -17.97
CA HIS A 85 9.37 -14.67 -17.17
C HIS A 85 8.88 -16.01 -17.73
N ASN A 86 7.70 -16.05 -18.37
CA ASN A 86 7.22 -17.26 -19.04
C ASN A 86 8.09 -17.65 -20.25
N ASP A 87 8.82 -16.69 -20.83
CA ASP A 87 9.60 -16.88 -22.06
C ASP A 87 11.10 -17.12 -21.82
N SER A 88 11.62 -16.96 -20.59
CA SER A 88 13.07 -17.00 -20.34
C SER A 88 13.49 -17.79 -19.09
N CYS A 89 14.45 -18.69 -19.28
CA CYS A 89 15.03 -19.52 -18.23
C CYS A 89 15.79 -18.64 -17.21
N VAL A 90 15.52 -18.87 -15.93
CA VAL A 90 15.91 -18.02 -14.80
C VAL A 90 17.42 -17.82 -14.72
N GLU A 91 17.90 -16.59 -14.99
CA GLU A 91 19.26 -16.19 -14.62
C GLU A 91 19.41 -16.18 -13.09
N SER A 92 20.43 -16.87 -12.60
CA SER A 92 20.76 -16.98 -11.18
C SER A 92 21.10 -15.61 -10.59
N THR A 93 20.11 -14.97 -9.98
CA THR A 93 20.38 -13.79 -9.15
C THR A 93 21.18 -14.23 -7.92
N ASP A 94 22.19 -13.47 -7.52
CA ASP A 94 22.98 -13.78 -6.33
C ASP A 94 22.07 -13.82 -5.09
N LYS A 95 22.02 -14.96 -4.39
CA LYS A 95 21.20 -15.12 -3.17
C LYS A 95 21.50 -14.04 -2.12
N TRP A 96 22.75 -13.62 -2.03
CA TRP A 96 23.18 -12.52 -1.16
C TRP A 96 22.49 -11.21 -1.48
N LYS A 97 22.34 -10.85 -2.76
CA LYS A 97 21.62 -9.63 -3.17
C LYS A 97 20.15 -9.70 -2.74
N ALA A 98 19.50 -10.85 -2.90
CA ALA A 98 18.12 -11.05 -2.48
C ALA A 98 17.94 -10.88 -0.96
N ILE A 99 18.85 -11.46 -0.15
CA ILE A 99 18.83 -11.32 1.32
C ILE A 99 19.04 -9.86 1.73
N ILE A 100 20.02 -9.18 1.12
CA ILE A 100 20.27 -7.75 1.40
C ILE A 100 19.04 -6.90 1.01
N MET A 101 18.36 -7.22 -0.10
CA MET A 101 17.14 -6.52 -0.51
C MET A 101 15.99 -6.69 0.49
N ILE A 102 15.80 -7.88 1.05
CA ILE A 102 14.80 -8.10 2.11
C ILE A 102 15.14 -7.25 3.34
N LEU A 103 16.39 -7.31 3.80
CA LEU A 103 16.82 -6.54 4.97
C LEU A 103 16.64 -5.03 4.74
N LEU A 104 17.00 -4.55 3.55
CA LEU A 104 16.94 -3.14 3.18
C LEU A 104 15.50 -2.62 3.07
N THR A 105 14.60 -3.35 2.40
CA THR A 105 13.18 -2.97 2.32
C THR A 105 12.48 -3.03 3.67
N LEU A 106 12.78 -4.03 4.49
CA LEU A 106 12.28 -4.12 5.86
C LEU A 106 12.78 -2.94 6.72
N ALA A 107 14.07 -2.61 6.63
CA ALA A 107 14.66 -1.48 7.33
C ALA A 107 14.01 -0.16 6.94
N ILE A 108 13.76 0.09 5.64
CA ILE A 108 13.05 1.30 5.18
C ILE A 108 11.66 1.39 5.81
N ILE A 109 10.91 0.29 5.87
CA ILE A 109 9.57 0.28 6.48
C ILE A 109 9.64 0.58 7.97
N ILE A 110 10.55 -0.07 8.71
CA ILE A 110 10.69 0.10 10.16
C ILE A 110 11.18 1.51 10.51
N VAL A 111 12.17 2.03 9.79
CA VAL A 111 12.73 3.38 10.02
C VAL A 111 11.66 4.43 9.80
N ASN A 112 10.87 4.35 8.72
CA ASN A 112 9.77 5.28 8.49
C ASN A 112 8.70 5.17 9.57
N LEU A 113 8.32 3.95 9.96
CA LEU A 113 7.34 3.74 11.02
C LEU A 113 7.81 4.37 12.35
N ALA A 114 9.05 4.08 12.77
CA ALA A 114 9.60 4.59 14.01
C ALA A 114 9.81 6.11 13.98
N GLY A 115 10.42 6.63 12.91
CA GLY A 115 10.75 8.05 12.79
C GLY A 115 9.52 8.96 12.71
N LEU A 116 8.44 8.49 12.09
CA LEU A 116 7.17 9.23 12.06
C LEU A 116 6.42 9.13 13.37
N TYR A 117 6.45 7.96 14.02
CA TYR A 117 5.83 7.76 15.32
C TYR A 117 6.47 8.65 16.40
N THR A 118 7.80 8.81 16.38
CA THR A 118 8.52 9.68 17.33
C THR A 118 8.58 11.14 16.90
N HIS A 119 7.90 11.54 15.81
CA HIS A 119 7.96 12.88 15.24
C HIS A 119 9.40 13.40 14.92
N CYS A 120 10.37 12.50 14.73
CA CYS A 120 11.75 12.86 14.39
C CYS A 120 11.95 12.90 12.87
N THR A 121 11.25 13.79 12.18
CA THR A 121 11.11 13.78 10.70
C THR A 121 12.40 14.07 9.96
N VAL A 122 13.20 15.02 10.46
CA VAL A 122 14.52 15.34 9.88
C VAL A 122 15.48 14.15 9.98
N LEU A 123 15.51 13.49 11.15
CA LEU A 123 16.32 12.29 11.36
C LEU A 123 15.83 11.15 10.46
N ASN A 124 14.52 10.97 10.33
CA ASN A 124 13.94 9.99 9.42
C ASN A 124 14.38 10.23 7.96
N LEU A 125 14.36 11.47 7.49
CA LEU A 125 14.82 11.85 6.15
C LEU A 125 16.32 11.58 5.97
N ILE A 126 17.16 11.97 6.93
CA ILE A 126 18.61 11.75 6.89
C ILE A 126 18.96 10.26 6.84
N ILE A 127 18.21 9.38 7.54
CA ILE A 127 18.44 7.93 7.50
C ILE A 127 17.88 7.30 6.20
N ASN A 128 16.75 7.80 5.69
CA ASN A 128 16.16 7.26 4.46
C ASN A 128 17.03 7.53 3.22
N ILE A 129 17.65 8.69 3.09
CA ILE A 129 18.50 9.02 1.94
C ILE A 129 19.59 7.95 1.68
N PRO A 130 20.46 7.59 2.63
CA PRO A 130 21.49 6.58 2.41
C PRO A 130 20.91 5.17 2.21
N LEU A 131 19.81 4.82 2.89
CA LEU A 131 19.10 3.55 2.66
C LEU A 131 18.59 3.43 1.22
N LEU A 132 18.00 4.50 0.68
CA LEU A 132 17.51 4.52 -0.69
C LEU A 132 18.66 4.53 -1.70
N ILE A 133 19.72 5.32 -1.48
CA ILE A 133 20.90 5.35 -2.35
C ILE A 133 21.57 3.97 -2.43
N SER A 134 21.74 3.30 -1.28
CA SER A 134 22.33 1.95 -1.24
C SER A 134 21.50 0.92 -1.99
N GLY A 135 20.16 0.98 -1.91
CA GLY A 135 19.26 0.13 -2.69
C GLY A 135 19.36 0.38 -4.21
N VAL A 136 19.43 1.64 -4.64
CA VAL A 136 19.62 1.98 -6.07
C VAL A 136 20.97 1.46 -6.58
N PHE A 137 22.03 1.60 -5.78
CA PHE A 137 23.35 1.10 -6.15
C PHE A 137 23.37 -0.43 -6.29
N LEU A 138 22.73 -1.14 -5.34
CA LEU A 138 22.63 -2.60 -5.34
C LEU A 138 21.90 -3.13 -6.59
N LEU A 139 20.88 -2.41 -7.06
CA LEU A 139 20.04 -2.80 -8.20
C LEU A 139 20.52 -2.24 -9.55
N ARG A 140 21.66 -1.54 -9.59
CA ARG A 140 22.14 -0.85 -10.80
C ARG A 140 22.38 -1.79 -11.97
N LYS A 141 22.87 -3.00 -11.71
CA LYS A 141 23.22 -4.00 -12.73
C LYS A 141 22.49 -5.31 -12.48
N GLY A 142 21.74 -5.76 -13.48
CA GLY A 142 21.10 -7.06 -13.47
C GLY A 142 19.92 -7.17 -14.43
N THR A 143 19.58 -8.41 -14.73
CA THR A 143 18.55 -8.86 -15.69
C THR A 143 17.54 -9.74 -14.95
N GLY A 144 16.39 -10.00 -15.58
CA GLY A 144 15.30 -10.79 -14.97
C GLY A 144 14.70 -10.13 -13.72
N PHE A 145 14.79 -10.80 -12.57
CA PHE A 145 14.25 -10.33 -11.29
C PHE A 145 14.81 -8.97 -10.85
N ILE A 146 16.11 -8.71 -11.08
CA ILE A 146 16.73 -7.44 -10.69
C ILE A 146 16.09 -6.27 -11.45
N LYS A 147 15.65 -6.47 -12.70
CA LYS A 147 14.96 -5.43 -13.47
C LYS A 147 13.65 -5.05 -12.79
N LEU A 148 12.81 -6.03 -12.43
CA LEU A 148 11.56 -5.77 -11.70
C LEU A 148 11.83 -5.08 -10.35
N TRP A 149 12.78 -5.59 -9.57
CA TRP A 149 13.15 -5.01 -8.28
C TRP A 149 13.62 -3.57 -8.44
N ARG A 150 14.39 -3.26 -9.49
CA ARG A 150 14.84 -1.91 -9.78
C ARG A 150 13.68 -0.96 -10.10
N GLU A 151 12.77 -1.33 -10.98
CA GLU A 151 11.63 -0.47 -11.35
C GLU A 151 10.73 -0.22 -10.12
N LEU A 152 10.41 -1.27 -9.36
CA LEU A 152 9.63 -1.13 -8.12
C LEU A 152 10.35 -0.29 -7.07
N PHE A 153 11.64 -0.50 -6.88
CA PHE A 153 12.43 0.22 -5.87
C PHE A 153 12.59 1.69 -6.24
N ILE A 154 12.87 2.03 -7.50
CA ILE A 154 13.00 3.42 -7.94
C ILE A 154 11.68 4.17 -7.80
N ALA A 155 10.57 3.57 -8.25
CA ALA A 155 9.24 4.17 -8.11
C ALA A 155 8.86 4.35 -6.63
N GLY A 156 9.09 3.33 -5.80
CA GLY A 156 8.85 3.40 -4.36
C GLY A 156 9.73 4.44 -3.66
N ALA A 157 11.02 4.48 -3.97
CA ALA A 157 11.98 5.43 -3.40
C ALA A 157 11.60 6.88 -3.72
N PHE A 158 11.19 7.14 -4.96
CA PHE A 158 10.70 8.46 -5.36
C PHE A 158 9.48 8.89 -4.54
N LEU A 159 8.49 8.00 -4.38
CA LEU A 159 7.29 8.29 -3.60
C LEU A 159 7.58 8.46 -2.10
N VAL A 160 8.50 7.69 -1.53
CA VAL A 160 8.94 7.84 -0.12
C VAL A 160 9.56 9.21 0.10
N ILE A 161 10.52 9.61 -0.74
CA ILE A 161 11.16 10.94 -0.63
C ILE A 161 10.13 12.04 -0.78
N LEU A 162 9.27 11.94 -1.79
CA LEU A 162 8.23 12.92 -2.06
C LEU A 162 7.26 13.03 -0.87
N GLY A 163 6.81 11.90 -0.30
CA GLY A 163 5.96 11.88 0.89
C GLY A 163 6.61 12.51 2.13
N LEU A 164 7.90 12.26 2.36
CA LEU A 164 8.66 12.90 3.45
C LEU A 164 8.84 14.41 3.23
N CYS A 165 8.99 14.86 1.98
CA CYS A 165 9.05 16.30 1.66
C CYS A 165 7.72 17.02 1.87
N PHE A 166 6.58 16.33 1.72
CA PHE A 166 5.25 16.88 1.97
C PHE A 166 4.80 16.83 3.44
N GLU A 167 5.56 16.18 4.32
CA GLU A 167 5.20 16.06 5.74
C GLU A 167 5.09 17.41 6.46
N PRO A 168 6.04 18.37 6.32
CA PRO A 168 5.94 19.67 6.99
C PRO A 168 4.79 20.54 6.47
N PHE A 169 4.32 20.28 5.26
CA PHE A 169 3.30 21.10 4.60
C PHE A 169 1.91 20.96 5.23
N GLN A 170 1.57 19.81 5.82
CA GLN A 170 0.24 19.53 6.40
C GLN A 170 0.29 19.14 7.89
N GLU A 171 1.31 19.64 8.60
CA GLU A 171 1.50 19.38 10.03
C GLU A 171 1.53 17.87 10.37
N GLY A 172 2.24 17.11 9.55
CA GLY A 172 2.45 15.67 9.75
C GLY A 172 1.70 14.74 8.80
N ILE A 173 1.84 13.45 9.09
CA ILE A 173 1.24 12.37 8.31
C ILE A 173 -0.03 11.91 9.01
N LYS A 174 -1.19 12.31 8.46
CA LYS A 174 -2.52 12.01 9.01
C LYS A 174 -3.34 11.28 7.96
N LYS A 175 -4.12 10.29 8.41
CA LYS A 175 -5.06 9.55 7.55
C LYS A 175 -6.37 10.31 7.37
N ASP A 176 -6.82 11.01 8.41
CA ASP A 176 -8.12 11.70 8.46
C ASP A 176 -7.94 13.09 9.10
N PRO A 177 -8.01 14.20 8.33
CA PRO A 177 -8.06 14.25 6.87
C PRO A 177 -6.76 13.69 6.24
N ALA A 178 -6.85 13.11 5.05
CA ALA A 178 -5.70 12.47 4.40
C ALA A 178 -4.71 13.51 3.89
N THR A 179 -3.46 13.46 4.38
CA THR A 179 -2.39 14.35 3.90
C THR A 179 -1.70 13.80 2.66
N PHE A 180 -1.19 14.68 1.79
CA PHE A 180 -0.34 14.31 0.65
C PHE A 180 0.87 13.50 1.12
N GLY A 181 1.49 13.90 2.24
CA GLY A 181 2.56 13.12 2.87
C GLY A 181 2.14 11.69 3.18
N TYR A 182 0.93 11.49 3.73
CA TYR A 182 0.35 10.15 3.94
C TYR A 182 0.16 9.39 2.63
N LEU A 183 -0.48 10.00 1.61
CA LEU A 183 -0.80 9.33 0.35
C LEU A 183 0.47 8.87 -0.42
N PHE A 184 1.49 9.73 -0.49
CA PHE A 184 2.74 9.42 -1.19
C PHE A 184 3.63 8.49 -0.39
N LEU A 185 3.75 8.69 0.92
CA LEU A 185 4.60 7.81 1.73
C LEU A 185 4.02 6.40 1.79
N THR A 186 2.71 6.26 2.03
CA THR A 186 2.06 4.93 2.10
C THR A 186 2.14 4.19 0.78
N SER A 187 1.95 4.88 -0.36
CA SER A 187 2.16 4.27 -1.66
C SER A 187 3.62 3.85 -1.86
N GLY A 188 4.60 4.70 -1.51
CA GLY A 188 6.02 4.36 -1.58
C GLY A 188 6.40 3.14 -0.72
N LEU A 189 5.91 3.06 0.52
CA LEU A 189 6.11 1.90 1.40
C LEU A 189 5.39 0.65 0.88
N ALA A 190 4.24 0.79 0.21
CA ALA A 190 3.56 -0.33 -0.43
C ALA A 190 4.40 -0.92 -1.58
N PHE A 191 5.10 -0.10 -2.37
CA PHE A 191 6.07 -0.60 -3.36
C PHE A 191 7.21 -1.39 -2.69
N MET A 192 7.74 -0.91 -1.56
CA MET A 192 8.78 -1.62 -0.80
C MET A 192 8.26 -2.95 -0.25
N ALA A 193 7.03 -2.97 0.27
CA ALA A 193 6.39 -4.19 0.74
C ALA A 193 6.11 -5.19 -0.39
N LEU A 194 5.66 -4.71 -1.56
CA LEU A 194 5.47 -5.54 -2.75
C LEU A 194 6.78 -6.15 -3.21
N LEU A 195 7.87 -5.36 -3.24
CA LEU A 195 9.21 -5.87 -3.54
C LEU A 195 9.62 -6.96 -2.55
N LEU A 196 9.46 -6.72 -1.25
CA LEU A 196 9.76 -7.69 -0.19
C LEU A 196 8.98 -9.00 -0.39
N LEU A 197 7.68 -8.91 -0.66
CA LEU A 197 6.83 -10.08 -0.91
C LEU A 197 7.22 -10.80 -2.20
N ASN A 198 7.60 -10.09 -3.26
CA ASN A 198 8.08 -10.70 -4.51
C ASN A 198 9.39 -11.48 -4.29
N VAL A 199 10.33 -10.95 -3.50
CA VAL A 199 11.57 -11.69 -3.18
C VAL A 199 11.25 -12.95 -2.37
N ILE A 200 10.39 -12.85 -1.35
CA ILE A 200 10.06 -14.00 -0.50
C ILE A 200 9.23 -15.06 -1.25
N CYS A 201 8.20 -14.65 -1.98
CA CYS A 201 7.26 -15.55 -2.62
C CYS A 201 7.78 -16.11 -3.94
N ASP A 202 8.29 -15.24 -4.82
CA ASP A 202 8.60 -15.61 -6.21
C ASP A 202 10.06 -16.03 -6.36
N TYR A 203 11.01 -15.35 -5.71
CA TYR A 203 12.43 -15.70 -5.78
C TYR A 203 12.79 -16.90 -4.88
N PHE A 204 12.41 -16.87 -3.59
CA PHE A 204 12.65 -18.01 -2.68
C PHE A 204 11.62 -19.13 -2.79
N ARG A 205 10.57 -18.96 -3.61
CA ARG A 205 9.49 -19.94 -3.84
C ARG A 205 8.77 -20.38 -2.54
N CYS A 206 8.67 -19.49 -1.55
CA CYS A 206 8.01 -19.76 -0.26
C CYS A 206 6.47 -19.74 -0.32
N VAL A 207 5.87 -20.04 -1.48
CA VAL A 207 4.42 -19.92 -1.75
C VAL A 207 3.56 -20.76 -0.81
N LYS A 208 4.05 -21.95 -0.41
CA LYS A 208 3.31 -22.83 0.52
C LYS A 208 3.19 -22.21 1.92
N SER A 209 4.23 -21.50 2.37
CA SER A 209 4.24 -20.82 3.67
C SER A 209 3.43 -19.53 3.61
N THR A 210 3.48 -18.78 2.52
CA THR A 210 2.72 -17.52 2.37
C THR A 210 1.26 -17.72 1.94
N ARG A 211 0.80 -18.97 1.80
CA ARG A 211 -0.58 -19.29 1.40
C ARG A 211 -1.64 -18.69 2.33
N PHE A 212 -1.32 -18.52 3.62
CA PHE A 212 -2.22 -17.87 4.58
C PHE A 212 -2.42 -16.38 4.31
N LEU A 213 -1.50 -15.72 3.59
CA LEU A 213 -1.63 -14.32 3.14
C LEU A 213 -2.37 -14.25 1.80
N VAL A 214 -2.08 -15.18 0.89
CA VAL A 214 -2.65 -15.20 -0.47
C VAL A 214 -4.15 -15.50 -0.46
N MET A 215 -4.60 -16.46 0.34
CA MET A 215 -5.99 -16.92 0.34
C MET A 215 -7.01 -15.88 0.83
N PRO A 216 -6.78 -15.15 1.94
CA PRO A 216 -7.63 -14.01 2.31
C PRO A 216 -7.58 -12.88 1.28
N GLY A 217 -6.42 -12.66 0.67
CA GLY A 217 -6.25 -11.63 -0.37
C GLY A 217 -7.09 -11.86 -1.64
N GLN A 218 -7.46 -13.11 -1.93
CA GLN A 218 -8.37 -13.45 -3.04
C GLN A 218 -9.84 -13.10 -2.74
N ASN A 219 -10.19 -12.90 -1.46
CA ASN A 219 -11.55 -12.60 -1.02
C ASN A 219 -11.53 -11.48 0.04
N PRO A 220 -11.09 -10.26 -0.35
CA PRO A 220 -10.80 -9.19 0.60
C PRO A 220 -12.07 -8.70 1.33
N MET A 221 -13.23 -8.74 0.67
CA MET A 221 -14.49 -8.34 1.31
C MET A 221 -14.92 -9.32 2.40
N MET A 222 -14.72 -10.62 2.18
CA MET A 222 -14.99 -11.61 3.23
C MET A 222 -14.05 -11.41 4.43
N ALA A 223 -12.77 -11.11 4.20
CA ALA A 223 -11.83 -10.80 5.28
C ALA A 223 -12.26 -9.59 6.12
N TYR A 224 -12.88 -8.59 5.50
CA TYR A 224 -13.40 -7.40 6.18
C TYR A 224 -14.64 -7.71 7.01
N VAL A 225 -15.56 -8.51 6.46
CA VAL A 225 -16.88 -8.75 7.04
C VAL A 225 -16.86 -9.83 8.13
N VAL A 226 -15.99 -10.84 8.01
CA VAL A 226 -15.95 -12.00 8.91
C VAL A 226 -15.66 -11.62 10.36
N GLY A 227 -14.82 -10.61 10.59
CA GLY A 227 -14.51 -10.13 11.94
C GLY A 227 -15.77 -9.69 12.67
N ASP A 228 -16.48 -8.74 12.08
CA ASP A 228 -17.60 -8.06 12.74
C ASP A 228 -18.92 -8.83 12.64
N LEU A 229 -19.20 -9.50 11.51
CA LEU A 229 -20.48 -10.19 11.31
C LEU A 229 -20.49 -11.66 11.75
N LEU A 230 -19.34 -12.28 11.95
CA LEU A 230 -19.26 -13.70 12.33
C LEU A 230 -18.51 -13.89 13.65
N ILE A 231 -17.26 -13.43 13.72
CA ILE A 231 -16.39 -13.75 14.87
C ILE A 231 -16.89 -13.10 16.15
N ILE A 232 -17.13 -11.79 16.15
CA ILE A 232 -17.59 -11.08 17.36
C ILE A 232 -18.97 -11.60 17.85
N PRO A 233 -20.00 -11.78 16.99
CA PRO A 233 -21.27 -12.36 17.41
C PRO A 233 -21.15 -13.77 18.00
N VAL A 234 -20.33 -14.65 17.40
CA VAL A 234 -20.11 -16.01 17.91
C VAL A 234 -19.42 -16.00 19.27
N ILE A 235 -18.41 -15.13 19.46
CA ILE A 235 -17.75 -14.96 20.76
C ILE A 235 -18.73 -14.49 21.84
N ASN A 236 -19.64 -13.58 21.50
CA ASN A 236 -20.67 -13.08 22.40
C ASN A 236 -21.69 -14.18 22.76
N LEU A 237 -22.15 -14.96 21.78
CA LEU A 237 -23.09 -16.07 22.00
C LEU A 237 -22.49 -17.19 22.87
N LEU A 238 -21.19 -17.44 22.76
CA LEU A 238 -20.49 -18.42 23.58
C LEU A 238 -20.18 -17.93 25.01
N GLY A 239 -20.45 -16.65 25.32
CA GLY A 239 -20.16 -16.06 26.63
C GLY A 239 -18.67 -15.84 26.90
N ILE A 240 -17.80 -16.01 25.90
CA ILE A 240 -16.33 -15.89 26.02
C ILE A 240 -15.87 -14.42 25.91
N ALA A 241 -16.80 -13.49 25.66
CA ALA A 241 -16.51 -12.07 25.57
C ALA A 241 -15.84 -11.49 26.84
N SER A 242 -16.19 -12.02 28.02
CA SER A 242 -15.55 -11.67 29.29
C SER A 242 -14.06 -12.04 29.32
N LEU A 243 -13.68 -13.12 28.63
CA LEU A 243 -12.30 -13.58 28.52
C LEU A 243 -11.45 -12.65 27.65
N LEU A 244 -12.05 -12.01 26.63
CA LEU A 244 -11.39 -10.96 25.83
C LEU A 244 -11.10 -9.69 26.65
N ALA A 245 -11.85 -9.43 27.73
CA ALA A 245 -11.62 -8.26 28.57
C ALA A 245 -10.31 -8.39 29.38
N TYR A 246 -9.97 -9.59 29.85
CA TYR A 246 -8.68 -9.86 30.51
C TYR A 246 -7.48 -9.62 29.59
N PHE A 247 -7.66 -9.79 28.28
CA PHE A 247 -6.61 -9.48 27.32
C PHE A 247 -6.36 -7.97 27.15
N ASN A 248 -7.14 -7.08 27.77
CA ASN A 248 -6.93 -5.63 27.68
C ASN A 248 -6.09 -5.05 28.83
N GLU A 249 -5.64 -5.86 29.79
CA GLU A 249 -4.92 -5.34 30.97
C GLU A 249 -3.53 -4.78 30.63
N ASN A 250 -2.84 -5.36 29.64
CA ASN A 250 -1.49 -4.97 29.26
C ASN A 250 -1.35 -4.83 27.74
N ALA A 251 -0.46 -3.96 27.27
CA ALA A 251 -0.22 -3.74 25.84
C ALA A 251 0.13 -5.04 25.08
N TRP A 252 0.91 -5.93 25.69
CA TRP A 252 1.24 -7.24 25.12
C TRP A 252 0.03 -8.18 25.03
N MET A 253 -0.87 -8.13 26.01
CA MET A 253 -2.10 -8.91 26.00
C MET A 253 -3.07 -8.36 24.95
N GLY A 254 -3.13 -7.04 24.78
CA GLY A 254 -3.90 -6.39 23.73
C GLY A 254 -3.38 -6.74 22.34
N PHE A 255 -2.06 -6.79 22.17
CA PHE A 255 -1.42 -7.30 20.96
C PHE A 255 -1.80 -8.76 20.69
N LEU A 256 -1.73 -9.62 21.71
CA LEU A 256 -2.06 -11.04 21.58
C LEU A 256 -3.55 -11.24 21.21
N ARG A 257 -4.47 -10.46 21.79
CA ARG A 257 -5.87 -10.42 21.37
C ARG A 257 -6.02 -10.07 19.89
N GLY A 258 -5.28 -9.05 19.44
CA GLY A 258 -5.24 -8.66 18.03
C GLY A 258 -4.79 -9.81 17.13
N VAL A 259 -3.70 -10.49 17.49
CA VAL A 259 -3.16 -11.66 16.76
C VAL A 259 -4.17 -12.80 16.72
N VAL A 260 -4.82 -13.13 17.84
CA VAL A 260 -5.81 -14.22 17.90
C VAL A 260 -7.03 -13.92 17.02
N LEU A 261 -7.59 -12.70 17.12
CA LEU A 261 -8.77 -12.30 16.34
C LEU A 261 -8.46 -12.23 14.83
N THR A 262 -7.30 -11.68 14.46
CA THR A 262 -6.87 -11.64 13.07
C THR A 262 -6.57 -13.04 12.51
N ALA A 263 -5.94 -13.92 13.29
CA ALA A 263 -5.71 -15.32 12.90
C ALA A 263 -7.03 -16.07 12.68
N LEU A 264 -8.02 -15.88 13.55
CA LEU A 264 -9.37 -16.43 13.37
C LEU A 264 -10.03 -15.90 12.09
N SER A 265 -9.98 -14.59 11.85
CA SER A 265 -10.53 -13.98 10.63
C SER A 265 -9.87 -14.54 9.37
N VAL A 266 -8.55 -14.69 9.39
CA VAL A 266 -7.78 -15.30 8.29
C VAL A 266 -8.20 -16.75 8.08
N LEU A 267 -8.31 -17.56 9.14
CA LEU A 267 -8.72 -18.97 9.04
C LEU A 267 -10.13 -19.14 8.44
N VAL A 268 -11.10 -18.37 8.95
CA VAL A 268 -12.48 -18.41 8.46
C VAL A 268 -12.55 -17.92 7.02
N THR A 269 -11.85 -16.84 6.67
CA THR A 269 -11.77 -16.35 5.29
C THR A 269 -11.14 -17.39 4.36
N MET A 270 -10.05 -18.05 4.79
CA MET A 270 -9.44 -19.13 4.02
C MET A 270 -10.40 -20.30 3.77
N PHE A 271 -11.22 -20.64 4.76
CA PHE A 271 -12.26 -21.67 4.60
C PHE A 271 -13.27 -21.28 3.52
N PHE A 272 -13.82 -20.06 3.56
CA PHE A 272 -14.74 -19.57 2.54
C PHE A 272 -14.10 -19.47 1.15
N THR A 273 -12.84 -19.02 1.06
CA THR A 273 -12.10 -19.00 -0.21
C THR A 273 -11.91 -20.40 -0.80
N ARG A 274 -11.67 -21.42 0.03
CA ARG A 274 -11.55 -22.82 -0.45
C ARG A 274 -12.86 -23.38 -0.99
N ILE A 275 -13.99 -22.97 -0.42
CA ILE A 275 -15.34 -23.35 -0.87
C ILE A 275 -15.78 -22.48 -2.07
N LYS A 276 -14.94 -21.55 -2.53
CA LYS A 276 -15.24 -20.59 -3.61
C LYS A 276 -16.48 -19.73 -3.31
N CYS A 277 -16.76 -19.50 -2.02
CA CYS A 277 -17.79 -18.56 -1.60
C CYS A 277 -17.17 -17.16 -1.55
N PHE A 278 -17.47 -16.35 -2.56
CA PHE A 278 -16.93 -14.99 -2.67
C PHE A 278 -18.01 -13.98 -2.32
N TRP A 279 -17.69 -13.09 -1.38
CA TRP A 279 -18.53 -11.94 -1.11
C TRP A 279 -18.16 -10.84 -2.12
N ARG A 280 -19.11 -10.48 -2.99
CA ARG A 280 -18.96 -9.35 -3.93
C ARG A 280 -19.86 -8.20 -3.47
N THR A 281 -19.37 -6.97 -3.58
CA THR A 281 -20.19 -5.76 -3.49
C THR A 281 -20.98 -5.51 -4.75
#